data_AF-A0A350QXJ7-F1
#
_entry.id   AF-A0A350QXJ7-F1
#
_cell.length_a   1.000
_cell.length_b   1.000
_cell.length_c   1.000
_cell.angle_alpha   90.00
_cell.angle_beta   90.00
_cell.angle_gamma   90.00
#
_symmetry.space_group_name_H-M   'P 1'
#
loop_
_entity.id
_entity.type
_entity.pdbx_description
1 polymer ?
#
loop_
_entity_poly.entity_id
_entity_poly.type
_entity_poly.pdbx_seq_one_letter_code
_entity_poly.pdbx_strand_id
1 'polypeptide(L)'
;MRLPNLSSTNAISAKIRELDQKRFEMDRQISSGQKLRFPEDDGMRLGRVIRLETQKGQLTQYQRNASYAEEFLNAGQLNLDKLTELNQRAQEIARSAGSSLNGPAMETYGHEINQLIEEALNRINATHRKQALFGGTKLKPKFASTDVMLGKRQTKTFSFSEVGQAWADGKRRIGFGDEMIFSLNGREYVFQSKVDGLETDEVAARVRDLINNQSDVLSDSQSYETSQYKAFVRGSGSSSLAYDPAVDLAAAVSSNGELVVTGAVGKTYDA
;
A
#
# COMPACT_ATOMS: atom_id res chain seq x y z
N MET A 1 -34.55 -67.33 -76.76
CA MET A 1 -33.62 -67.63 -75.65
C MET A 1 -33.10 -66.29 -75.11
N ARG A 2 -33.58 -65.82 -73.95
CA ARG A 2 -33.23 -64.50 -73.42
C ARG A 2 -31.96 -64.62 -72.58
N LEU A 3 -30.94 -63.82 -72.91
CA LEU A 3 -29.62 -63.79 -72.27
C LEU A 3 -29.72 -63.21 -70.84
N PRO A 4 -29.51 -64.01 -69.77
CA PRO A 4 -29.53 -63.54 -68.38
C PRO A 4 -28.26 -62.78 -67.97
N ASN A 5 -27.26 -62.69 -68.86
CA ASN A 5 -25.89 -62.33 -68.52
C ASN A 5 -25.72 -60.84 -68.14
N LEU A 6 -26.40 -59.91 -68.84
CA LEU A 6 -26.24 -58.46 -68.61
C LEU A 6 -26.72 -57.98 -67.23
N SER A 7 -27.78 -58.59 -66.68
CA SER A 7 -28.30 -58.23 -65.36
C SER A 7 -27.33 -58.64 -64.24
N SER A 8 -26.71 -59.81 -64.38
CA SER A 8 -25.72 -60.31 -63.41
C SER A 8 -24.43 -59.48 -63.42
N THR A 9 -23.91 -59.11 -64.59
CA THR A 9 -22.72 -58.27 -64.73
C THR A 9 -22.94 -56.86 -64.16
N ASN A 10 -24.12 -56.27 -64.38
CA ASN A 10 -24.48 -54.98 -63.81
C ASN A 10 -24.61 -55.04 -62.28
N ALA A 11 -25.22 -56.11 -61.74
CA ALA A 11 -25.32 -56.31 -60.30
C ALA A 11 -23.95 -56.49 -59.64
N ILE A 12 -23.05 -57.24 -60.26
CA ILE A 12 -21.66 -57.42 -59.81
C ILE A 12 -20.91 -56.08 -59.86
N SER A 13 -21.04 -55.33 -60.96
CA SER A 13 -20.38 -54.02 -61.11
C SER A 13 -20.88 -53.00 -60.08
N ALA A 14 -22.18 -53.01 -59.78
CA ALA A 14 -22.75 -52.19 -58.72
C ALA A 14 -22.21 -52.61 -57.34
N LYS A 15 -22.07 -53.93 -57.11
CA LYS A 15 -21.53 -54.45 -55.84
C LYS A 15 -20.06 -54.10 -55.64
N ILE A 16 -19.24 -54.18 -56.70
CA ILE A 16 -17.84 -53.77 -56.65
C ILE A 16 -17.72 -52.28 -56.29
N ARG A 17 -18.50 -51.41 -56.93
CA ARG A 17 -18.51 -49.97 -56.61
C ARG A 17 -18.92 -49.70 -55.16
N GLU A 18 -19.92 -50.43 -54.64
CA GLU A 18 -20.32 -50.34 -53.22
C GLU A 18 -19.18 -50.77 -52.28
N LEU A 19 -18.47 -51.85 -52.61
CA LEU A 19 -17.34 -52.34 -51.83
C LEU A 19 -16.15 -51.39 -51.86
N ASP A 20 -15.83 -50.81 -53.02
CA ASP A 20 -14.77 -49.81 -53.16
C ASP A 20 -15.09 -48.55 -52.33
N GLN A 21 -16.34 -48.08 -52.34
CA GLN A 21 -16.77 -46.96 -51.50
C GLN A 21 -16.60 -47.27 -50.00
N LYS A 22 -17.04 -48.45 -49.56
CA LYS A 22 -16.83 -48.90 -48.17
C LYS A 22 -15.35 -49.00 -47.80
N ARG A 23 -14.52 -49.48 -48.71
CA ARG A 23 -13.06 -49.54 -48.50
C ARG A 23 -12.49 -48.13 -48.32
N PHE A 24 -12.84 -47.17 -49.16
CA PHE A 24 -12.40 -45.78 -49.02
C PHE A 24 -12.88 -45.11 -47.72
N GLU A 25 -14.06 -45.47 -47.20
CA GLU A 25 -14.53 -45.00 -45.90
C GLU A 25 -13.72 -45.61 -44.75
N MET A 26 -13.48 -46.92 -44.79
CA MET A 26 -12.68 -47.60 -43.76
C MET A 26 -11.22 -47.13 -43.76
N ASP A 27 -10.59 -46.99 -44.92
CA ASP A 27 -9.23 -46.46 -45.05
C ASP A 27 -9.14 -45.03 -44.47
N ARG A 28 -10.19 -44.23 -44.67
CA ARG A 28 -10.30 -42.88 -44.07
C ARG A 28 -10.46 -42.92 -42.56
N GLN A 29 -11.27 -43.82 -42.00
CA GLN A 29 -11.44 -43.98 -40.55
C GLN A 29 -10.17 -44.50 -39.89
N ILE A 30 -9.43 -45.40 -40.54
CA ILE A 30 -8.13 -45.89 -40.07
C ILE A 30 -7.12 -44.74 -40.04
N SER A 31 -7.06 -43.93 -41.10
CA SER A 31 -6.16 -42.79 -41.18
C SER A 31 -6.49 -41.68 -40.17
N SER A 32 -7.78 -41.40 -39.93
CA SER A 32 -8.20 -40.36 -38.97
C SER A 32 -8.26 -40.85 -37.52
N GLY A 33 -8.35 -42.16 -37.29
CA GLY A 33 -8.69 -42.75 -36.00
C GLY A 33 -10.11 -42.40 -35.51
N GLN A 34 -10.92 -41.75 -36.33
CA GLN A 34 -12.24 -41.25 -35.97
C GLN A 34 -13.32 -41.95 -36.77
N LYS A 35 -14.29 -42.52 -36.07
CA LYS A 35 -15.45 -43.20 -36.66
C LYS A 35 -16.48 -42.21 -37.25
N LEU A 36 -16.55 -41.00 -36.73
CA LEU A 36 -17.49 -39.95 -37.13
C LEU A 36 -16.68 -38.74 -37.56
N ARG A 37 -16.90 -38.24 -38.78
CA ARG A 37 -16.14 -37.10 -39.30
C ARG A 37 -17.02 -35.98 -39.80
N PHE A 38 -18.12 -36.31 -40.47
CA PHE A 38 -19.04 -35.33 -41.02
C PHE A 38 -20.42 -35.38 -40.34
N PRO A 39 -21.15 -34.26 -40.28
CA PRO A 39 -22.53 -34.24 -39.79
C PRO A 39 -23.45 -35.15 -40.60
N GLU A 40 -23.16 -35.37 -41.89
CA GLU A 40 -23.91 -36.29 -42.75
C GLU A 40 -23.76 -37.79 -42.37
N ASP A 41 -22.69 -38.18 -41.65
CA ASP A 41 -22.47 -39.59 -41.27
C ASP A 41 -23.48 -40.04 -40.18
N ASP A 42 -23.64 -39.23 -39.13
CA ASP A 42 -24.60 -39.43 -38.03
C ASP A 42 -24.69 -38.14 -37.18
N GLY A 43 -25.58 -37.22 -37.57
CA GLY A 43 -25.73 -35.92 -36.89
C GLY A 43 -26.11 -36.02 -35.41
N MET A 44 -26.84 -37.06 -35.01
CA MET A 44 -27.23 -37.30 -33.61
C MET A 44 -26.01 -37.70 -32.77
N ARG A 45 -25.19 -38.64 -33.24
CA ARG A 45 -23.96 -39.04 -32.54
C ARG A 45 -22.93 -37.92 -32.55
N LEU A 46 -22.74 -37.23 -33.67
CA LEU A 46 -21.79 -36.13 -33.76
C LEU A 46 -22.17 -34.98 -32.81
N GLY A 47 -23.44 -34.62 -32.71
CA GLY A 47 -23.91 -33.61 -31.75
C GLY A 47 -23.63 -34.00 -30.29
N ARG A 48 -23.71 -35.29 -29.95
CA ARG A 48 -23.31 -35.79 -28.62
C ARG A 48 -21.80 -35.70 -28.40
N VAL A 49 -20.99 -36.03 -29.40
CA VAL A 49 -19.52 -35.90 -29.33
C VAL A 49 -19.11 -34.45 -29.14
N ILE A 50 -19.65 -33.52 -29.93
CA ILE A 50 -19.37 -32.07 -29.79
C ILE A 50 -19.72 -31.58 -28.39
N ARG A 51 -20.88 -31.98 -27.85
CA ARG A 51 -21.27 -31.62 -26.48
C ARG A 51 -20.26 -32.15 -25.45
N LEU A 52 -19.80 -33.39 -25.60
CA LEU A 52 -18.80 -33.98 -24.70
C LEU A 52 -17.44 -33.28 -24.80
N GLU A 53 -17.00 -32.90 -26.00
CA GLU A 53 -15.77 -32.12 -26.19
C GLU A 53 -15.88 -30.73 -25.56
N THR A 54 -17.02 -30.05 -25.70
CA THR A 54 -17.29 -28.78 -25.01
C THR A 54 -17.24 -28.95 -23.50
N GLN A 55 -17.88 -30.00 -22.96
CA GLN A 55 -17.85 -30.32 -21.53
C GLN A 55 -16.42 -30.63 -21.05
N LYS A 56 -15.63 -31.37 -21.82
CA LYS A 56 -14.21 -31.64 -21.55
C LYS A 56 -13.38 -30.36 -21.53
N GLY A 57 -13.62 -29.44 -22.46
CA GLY A 57 -13.00 -28.11 -22.48
C GLY A 57 -13.31 -27.31 -21.22
N GLN A 58 -14.58 -27.31 -20.79
CA GLN A 58 -15.03 -26.67 -19.55
C GLN A 58 -14.34 -27.29 -18.31
N LEU A 59 -14.32 -28.62 -18.20
CA LEU A 59 -13.62 -29.32 -17.12
C LEU A 59 -12.14 -28.99 -17.06
N THR A 60 -11.48 -28.93 -18.21
CA THR A 60 -10.05 -28.55 -18.29
C THR A 60 -9.84 -27.11 -17.78
N GLN A 61 -10.75 -26.18 -18.10
CA GLN A 61 -10.69 -24.82 -17.55
C GLN A 61 -10.91 -24.80 -16.05
N TYR A 62 -11.87 -25.57 -15.52
CA TYR A 62 -12.08 -25.67 -14.08
C TYR A 62 -10.87 -26.24 -13.35
N GLN A 63 -10.19 -27.24 -13.92
CA GLN A 63 -8.96 -27.78 -13.36
C GLN A 63 -7.85 -26.71 -13.29
N ARG A 64 -7.68 -25.91 -14.36
CA ARG A 64 -6.73 -24.78 -14.35
C ARG A 64 -7.08 -23.73 -13.29
N ASN A 65 -8.36 -23.39 -13.15
CA ASN A 65 -8.82 -22.43 -12.16
C ASN A 65 -8.62 -22.96 -10.73
N ALA A 66 -8.85 -24.25 -10.49
CA ALA A 66 -8.62 -24.90 -9.20
C ALA A 66 -7.14 -24.89 -8.84
N SER A 67 -6.26 -25.23 -9.78
CA SER A 67 -4.81 -25.15 -9.57
C SER A 67 -4.34 -23.72 -9.27
N TYR A 68 -4.88 -22.71 -9.95
CA TYR A 68 -4.60 -21.31 -9.62
C TYR A 68 -5.05 -20.95 -8.20
N ALA A 69 -6.26 -21.37 -7.81
CA ALA A 69 -6.78 -21.11 -6.48
C ALA A 69 -5.93 -21.79 -5.38
N GLU A 70 -5.48 -23.02 -5.64
CA GLU A 70 -4.57 -23.76 -4.75
C GLU A 70 -3.23 -23.03 -4.59
N GLU A 71 -2.61 -22.58 -5.68
CA GLU A 71 -1.37 -21.79 -5.61
C GLU A 71 -1.55 -20.50 -4.79
N PHE A 72 -2.67 -19.80 -5.01
CA PHE A 72 -2.99 -18.57 -4.30
C PHE A 72 -3.18 -18.84 -2.79
N LEU A 73 -3.91 -19.89 -2.44
CA LEU A 73 -4.14 -20.29 -1.04
C LEU A 73 -2.85 -20.73 -0.36
N ASN A 74 -2.02 -21.52 -1.03
CA ASN A 74 -0.72 -21.96 -0.51
C ASN A 74 0.23 -20.78 -0.25
N ALA A 75 0.26 -19.81 -1.17
CA ALA A 75 1.02 -18.57 -0.96
C ALA A 75 0.48 -17.75 0.22
N GLY A 76 -0.84 -17.69 0.39
CA GLY A 76 -1.48 -17.07 1.54
C GLY A 76 -1.09 -17.76 2.86
N GLN A 77 -1.24 -19.08 2.92
CA GLN A 77 -0.94 -19.88 4.11
C GLN A 77 0.51 -19.71 4.55
N LEU A 78 1.47 -19.78 3.63
CA LEU A 78 2.89 -19.60 3.95
C LEU A 78 3.18 -18.24 4.60
N ASN A 79 2.52 -17.18 4.14
CA ASN A 79 2.67 -15.85 4.75
C ASN A 79 1.98 -15.76 6.11
N LEU A 80 0.82 -16.40 6.30
CA LEU A 80 0.14 -16.48 7.60
C LEU A 80 0.94 -17.25 8.65
N ASP A 81 1.56 -18.36 8.26
CA ASP A 81 2.43 -19.14 9.14
C ASP A 81 3.61 -18.28 9.62
N LYS A 82 4.23 -17.52 8.69
CA LYS A 82 5.28 -16.55 9.05
C LYS A 82 4.79 -15.42 9.94
N LEU A 83 3.61 -14.87 9.71
CA LEU A 83 3.02 -13.87 10.61
C LEU A 83 2.78 -14.44 12.02
N THR A 84 2.42 -15.73 12.12
CA THR A 84 2.26 -16.42 13.41
C THR A 84 3.59 -16.55 14.15
N GLU A 85 4.65 -16.95 13.44
CA GLU A 85 6.02 -16.99 14.00
C GLU A 85 6.48 -15.62 14.51
N LEU A 86 6.26 -14.55 13.73
CA LEU A 86 6.61 -13.18 14.13
C LEU A 86 5.84 -12.72 15.36
N ASN A 87 4.55 -13.04 15.44
CA ASN A 87 3.72 -12.72 16.61
C ASN A 87 4.19 -13.48 17.85
N GLN A 88 4.53 -14.77 17.72
CA GLN A 88 5.09 -15.54 18.82
C GLN A 88 6.39 -14.92 19.33
N ARG A 89 7.27 -14.49 18.42
CA ARG A 89 8.52 -13.80 18.80
C ARG A 89 8.25 -12.47 19.49
N ALA A 90 7.31 -11.67 19.00
CA ALA A 90 6.93 -10.41 19.64
C ALA A 90 6.40 -10.64 21.06
N GLN A 91 5.63 -11.71 21.30
CA GLN A 91 5.15 -12.08 22.63
C GLN A 91 6.27 -12.56 23.57
N GLU A 92 7.31 -13.22 23.06
CA GLU A 92 8.51 -13.56 23.84
C GLU A 92 9.26 -12.30 24.29
N ILE A 93 9.45 -11.34 23.39
CA ILE A 93 10.08 -10.06 23.72
C ILE A 93 9.24 -9.30 24.75
N ALA A 94 7.92 -9.21 24.55
CA ALA A 94 7.04 -8.51 25.48
C ALA A 94 7.07 -9.11 26.89
N ARG A 95 7.10 -10.44 27.02
CA ARG A 95 7.26 -11.12 28.32
C ARG A 95 8.62 -10.85 28.95
N SER A 96 9.68 -10.87 28.15
CA SER A 96 11.05 -10.60 28.62
C SER A 96 11.23 -9.15 29.06
N ALA A 97 10.58 -8.21 28.39
CA ALA A 97 10.56 -6.79 28.75
C ALA A 97 9.85 -6.50 30.08
N GLY A 98 8.88 -7.33 30.46
CA GLY A 98 8.18 -7.22 31.74
C GLY A 98 9.03 -7.57 32.97
N SER A 99 10.14 -8.31 32.80
CA SER A 99 11.06 -8.63 33.90
C SER A 99 12.23 -7.65 33.91
N SER A 100 12.17 -6.61 34.76
CA SER A 100 13.23 -5.63 35.09
C SER A 100 14.52 -5.76 34.27
N LEU A 101 14.50 -5.23 33.03
CA LEU A 101 15.63 -5.25 32.11
C LEU A 101 16.53 -4.02 32.31
N ASN A 102 17.81 -4.19 32.03
CA ASN A 102 18.75 -3.07 31.94
C ASN A 102 18.49 -2.25 30.67
N GLY A 103 18.71 -0.93 30.71
CA GLY A 103 18.45 0.00 29.60
C GLY A 103 18.94 -0.45 28.21
N PRO A 104 20.19 -0.91 28.04
CA PRO A 104 20.70 -1.38 26.74
C PRO A 104 20.00 -2.64 26.19
N ALA A 105 19.53 -3.53 27.08
CA ALA A 105 18.77 -4.71 26.67
C ALA A 105 17.38 -4.33 26.16
N MET A 106 16.78 -3.32 26.76
CA MET A 106 15.49 -2.78 26.35
C MET A 106 15.56 -2.10 24.97
N GLU A 107 16.63 -1.37 24.69
CA GLU A 107 16.89 -0.77 23.36
C GLU A 107 17.06 -1.84 22.28
N THR A 108 17.82 -2.90 22.57
CA THR A 108 18.03 -4.04 21.64
C THR A 108 16.71 -4.72 21.29
N TYR A 109 15.86 -4.98 22.28
CA TYR A 109 14.52 -5.53 22.04
C TYR A 109 13.60 -4.58 21.28
N GLY A 110 13.73 -3.27 21.47
CA GLY A 110 13.05 -2.27 20.66
C GLY A 110 13.41 -2.38 19.17
N HIS A 111 14.70 -2.54 18.87
CA HIS A 111 15.15 -2.77 17.49
C HIS A 111 14.62 -4.08 16.91
N GLU A 112 14.61 -5.15 17.69
CA GLU A 112 14.09 -6.44 17.25
C GLU A 112 12.58 -6.36 16.94
N ILE A 113 11.77 -5.71 17.80
CA ILE A 113 10.35 -5.48 17.53
C ILE A 113 10.14 -4.70 16.23
N ASN A 114 10.94 -3.67 15.98
CA ASN A 114 10.84 -2.92 14.73
C ASN A 114 11.09 -3.80 13.50
N GLN A 115 12.10 -4.68 13.56
CA GLN A 115 12.37 -5.65 12.49
C GLN A 115 11.20 -6.62 12.30
N LEU A 116 10.58 -7.08 13.38
CA LEU A 116 9.40 -7.96 13.31
C LEU A 116 8.20 -7.24 12.66
N ILE A 117 7.99 -5.96 12.96
CA ILE A 117 6.93 -5.14 12.36
C ILE A 117 7.18 -4.94 10.86
N GLU A 118 8.41 -4.60 10.47
CA GLU A 118 8.78 -4.44 9.06
C GLU A 118 8.57 -5.75 8.28
N GLU A 119 9.02 -6.88 8.83
CA GLU A 119 8.81 -8.19 8.21
C GLU A 119 7.31 -8.53 8.13
N ALA A 120 6.53 -8.26 9.19
CA ALA A 120 5.09 -8.49 9.17
C ALA A 120 4.38 -7.67 8.08
N LEU A 121 4.77 -6.40 7.90
CA LEU A 121 4.22 -5.56 6.84
C LEU A 121 4.60 -6.06 5.45
N ASN A 122 5.82 -6.54 5.25
CA ASN A 122 6.24 -7.17 3.99
C ASN A 122 5.38 -8.40 3.68
N ARG A 123 5.06 -9.22 4.68
CA ARG A 123 4.18 -10.40 4.53
C ARG A 123 2.73 -10.01 4.23
N ILE A 124 2.18 -9.00 4.92
CA ILE A 124 0.81 -8.53 4.70
C ILE A 124 0.65 -7.89 3.31
N ASN A 125 1.68 -7.19 2.84
CA ASN A 125 1.70 -6.58 1.50
C ASN A 125 2.11 -7.57 0.39
N ALA A 126 2.31 -8.86 0.70
CA ALA A 126 2.73 -9.86 -0.28
C ALA A 126 1.69 -10.04 -1.41
N THR A 127 2.20 -10.31 -2.61
CA THR A 127 1.37 -10.51 -3.81
C THR A 127 1.69 -11.84 -4.48
N HIS A 128 0.66 -12.45 -5.07
CA HIS A 128 0.78 -13.63 -5.92
C HIS A 128 0.21 -13.29 -7.30
N ARG A 129 1.01 -13.44 -8.36
CA ARG A 129 0.62 -13.13 -9.75
C ARG A 129 -0.02 -11.74 -9.91
N LYS A 130 0.57 -10.72 -9.25
CA LYS A 130 0.10 -9.31 -9.20
C LYS A 130 -1.24 -9.09 -8.48
N GLN A 131 -1.77 -10.12 -7.84
CA GLN A 131 -2.92 -10.02 -6.94
C GLN A 131 -2.43 -10.02 -5.49
N ALA A 132 -2.97 -9.11 -4.69
CA ALA A 132 -2.70 -9.06 -3.27
C ALA A 132 -3.23 -10.30 -2.54
N LEU A 133 -2.44 -10.85 -1.63
CA LEU A 133 -2.88 -11.98 -0.80
C LEU A 133 -3.88 -11.53 0.28
N PHE A 134 -3.60 -10.40 0.94
CA PHE A 134 -4.38 -9.90 2.09
C PHE A 134 -5.04 -8.54 1.86
N GLY A 135 -4.97 -7.99 0.65
CA GLY A 135 -5.52 -6.67 0.30
C GLY A 135 -7.02 -6.66 -0.03
N GLY A 136 -7.70 -7.80 0.08
CA GLY A 136 -9.10 -7.94 -0.32
C GLY A 136 -9.31 -7.76 -1.83
N THR A 137 -10.46 -7.19 -2.22
CA THR A 137 -10.89 -7.01 -3.63
C THR A 137 -10.29 -5.78 -4.32
N LYS A 138 -9.55 -4.92 -3.60
CA LYS A 138 -8.88 -3.75 -4.16
C LYS A 138 -7.39 -4.03 -4.35
N LEU A 139 -6.93 -3.81 -5.58
CA LEU A 139 -5.60 -4.13 -6.13
C LEU A 139 -4.36 -3.55 -5.40
N LYS A 140 -4.47 -2.99 -4.19
CA LYS A 140 -3.32 -2.41 -3.48
C LYS A 140 -3.46 -2.53 -1.95
N PRO A 141 -2.91 -3.58 -1.32
CA PRO A 141 -2.50 -3.49 0.06
C PRO A 141 -1.37 -2.46 0.08
N LYS A 142 -1.70 -1.24 0.49
CA LYS A 142 -0.70 -0.25 0.88
C LYS A 142 -0.85 -0.10 2.39
N PHE A 143 -0.59 -1.19 3.11
CA PHE A 143 -0.43 -1.11 4.56
C PHE A 143 0.92 -0.44 4.77
N ALA A 144 0.87 0.87 5.01
CA ALA A 144 2.04 1.61 5.45
C ALA A 144 2.41 1.12 6.84
N SER A 145 3.72 0.94 7.09
CA SER A 145 4.20 1.04 8.47
C SER A 145 3.74 2.40 8.96
N THR A 146 3.11 2.44 10.13
CA THR A 146 3.06 3.69 10.89
C THR A 146 4.49 4.21 10.94
N ASP A 147 4.68 5.45 10.53
CA ASP A 147 5.96 6.12 10.35
C ASP A 147 6.74 6.25 11.68
N VAL A 148 7.35 5.15 12.11
CA VAL A 148 8.53 5.19 12.97
C VAL A 148 9.65 4.49 12.20
N MET A 149 10.02 5.06 11.06
CA MET A 149 11.25 4.69 10.37
C MET A 149 12.43 5.25 11.17
N LEU A 150 13.26 4.36 11.70
CA LEU A 150 14.52 4.73 12.36
C LEU A 150 15.34 5.63 11.40
N GLY A 151 15.73 6.81 11.87
CA GLY A 151 16.52 7.77 11.08
C GLY A 151 15.74 8.91 10.43
N LYS A 152 14.40 8.96 10.52
CA LYS A 152 13.65 10.16 10.10
C LYS A 152 13.06 10.92 11.29
N ARG A 153 13.36 12.22 11.30
CA ARG A 153 12.84 13.24 12.21
C ARG A 153 11.32 13.31 12.05
N GLN A 154 10.55 13.37 13.15
CA GLN A 154 9.14 13.78 13.05
C GLN A 154 9.12 15.19 12.46
N THR A 155 8.34 15.41 11.40
CA THR A 155 8.22 16.71 10.75
C THR A 155 6.78 17.21 10.84
N LYS A 156 6.59 18.43 11.33
CA LYS A 156 5.31 19.14 11.32
C LYS A 156 5.45 20.41 10.49
N THR A 157 4.53 20.62 9.55
CA THR A 157 4.45 21.86 8.77
C THR A 157 3.28 22.69 9.26
N PHE A 158 3.54 23.97 9.57
CA PHE A 158 2.52 24.96 9.85
C PHE A 158 2.34 25.85 8.61
N SER A 159 1.16 25.75 8.00
CA SER A 159 0.80 26.55 6.84
C SER A 159 0.20 27.87 7.30
N PHE A 160 0.61 28.96 6.65
CA PHE A 160 0.04 30.29 6.89
C PHE A 160 -1.14 30.60 5.95
N SER A 161 -1.58 29.61 5.16
CA SER A 161 -2.63 29.78 4.14
C SER A 161 -3.99 30.21 4.71
N GLU A 162 -4.27 29.91 5.97
CA GLU A 162 -5.52 30.24 6.66
C GLU A 162 -5.42 31.49 7.56
N VAL A 163 -4.24 32.09 7.71
CA VAL A 163 -3.99 33.23 8.63
C VAL A 163 -3.53 34.49 7.89
N GLY A 164 -3.86 35.66 8.41
CA GLY A 164 -3.64 36.95 7.73
C GLY A 164 -4.53 37.16 6.50
N GLN A 165 -4.39 38.30 5.84
CA GLN A 165 -5.10 38.62 4.60
C GLN A 165 -4.14 38.49 3.41
N ALA A 166 -4.62 37.94 2.30
CA ALA A 166 -3.87 37.91 1.04
C ALA A 166 -3.99 39.26 0.34
N TRP A 167 -2.85 39.83 -0.05
CA TRP A 167 -2.78 41.10 -0.78
C TRP A 167 -2.56 40.86 -2.27
N ALA A 168 -2.73 41.90 -3.08
CA ALA A 168 -2.66 41.83 -4.55
C ALA A 168 -1.30 41.35 -5.10
N ASP A 169 -0.26 41.37 -4.28
CA ASP A 169 1.09 40.84 -4.57
C ASP A 169 1.23 39.33 -4.27
N GLY A 170 0.15 38.66 -3.88
CA GLY A 170 0.14 37.24 -3.53
C GLY A 170 0.76 36.95 -2.16
N LYS A 171 1.24 37.97 -1.44
CA LYS A 171 1.77 37.81 -0.09
C LYS A 171 0.67 37.93 0.95
N ARG A 172 0.83 37.19 2.04
CA ARG A 172 -0.09 37.25 3.18
C ARG A 172 0.49 38.13 4.26
N ARG A 173 -0.35 39.03 4.80
CA ARG A 173 0.02 39.97 5.86
C ARG A 173 -0.94 39.86 7.04
N ILE A 174 -0.42 40.03 8.25
CA ILE A 174 -1.21 40.12 9.48
C ILE A 174 -1.44 41.57 9.87
N GLY A 175 -2.56 41.81 10.56
CA GLY A 175 -2.99 43.12 11.01
C GLY A 175 -2.35 43.55 12.32
N PHE A 176 -2.56 44.81 12.69
CA PHE A 176 -2.13 45.33 13.99
C PHE A 176 -2.82 44.56 15.13
N GLY A 177 -2.03 44.06 16.09
CA GLY A 177 -2.53 43.36 17.27
C GLY A 177 -2.80 41.87 17.07
N ASP A 178 -2.70 41.34 15.85
CA ASP A 178 -2.86 39.90 15.58
C ASP A 178 -1.78 39.09 16.31
N GLU A 179 -2.20 38.00 16.95
CA GLU A 179 -1.34 37.05 17.65
C GLU A 179 -1.40 35.68 16.97
N MET A 180 -0.22 35.10 16.68
CA MET A 180 -0.07 33.71 16.26
C MET A 180 0.63 32.91 17.35
N ILE A 181 0.07 31.76 17.68
CA ILE A 181 0.56 30.88 18.75
C ILE A 181 0.84 29.51 18.15
N PHE A 182 2.07 29.03 18.28
CA PHE A 182 2.49 27.70 17.89
C PHE A 182 2.77 26.90 19.16
N SER A 183 2.03 25.83 19.40
CA SER A 183 2.24 24.97 20.56
C SER A 183 3.14 23.81 20.16
N LEU A 184 4.29 23.66 20.81
CA LEU A 184 5.27 22.62 20.50
C LEU A 184 5.94 22.14 21.79
N ASN A 185 5.96 20.83 22.03
CA ASN A 185 6.69 20.22 23.16
C ASN A 185 6.41 20.92 24.52
N GLY A 186 5.13 21.14 24.87
CA GLY A 186 4.75 21.76 26.14
C GLY A 186 5.04 23.27 26.25
N ARG A 187 5.45 23.93 25.17
CA ARG A 187 5.69 25.39 25.09
C ARG A 187 4.85 26.04 24.01
N GLU A 188 4.61 27.32 24.17
CA GLU A 188 3.93 28.18 23.20
C GLU A 188 4.90 29.24 22.68
N TYR A 189 5.02 29.29 21.35
CA TYR A 189 5.80 30.28 20.62
C TYR A 189 4.83 31.31 20.10
N VAL A 190 4.91 32.51 20.67
CA VAL A 190 3.94 33.57 20.46
C VAL A 190 4.57 34.64 19.59
N PHE A 191 3.85 35.03 18.54
CA PHE A 191 4.19 36.16 17.70
C PHE A 191 3.02 37.15 17.70
N GLN A 192 3.29 38.42 18.03
CA GLN A 192 2.30 39.49 18.03
C GLN A 192 2.74 40.64 17.12
N SER A 193 1.86 41.07 16.21
CA SER A 193 2.13 42.24 15.36
C SER A 193 1.84 43.55 16.09
N LYS A 194 2.74 44.53 15.95
CA LYS A 194 2.56 45.91 16.43
C LYS A 194 2.33 46.91 15.29
N VAL A 195 2.28 46.44 14.05
CA VAL A 195 1.99 47.25 12.87
C VAL A 195 0.95 46.57 12.01
N ASP A 196 0.27 47.35 11.18
CA ASP A 196 -0.63 46.79 10.18
C ASP A 196 0.16 46.36 8.94
N GLY A 197 -0.18 45.20 8.37
CA GLY A 197 0.40 44.73 7.13
C GLY A 197 1.75 44.00 7.25
N LEU A 198 2.05 43.35 8.39
CA LEU A 198 3.31 42.61 8.54
C LEU A 198 3.28 41.29 7.76
N GLU A 199 4.31 40.98 6.97
CA GLU A 199 4.34 39.78 6.13
C GLU A 199 4.46 38.49 6.97
N THR A 200 3.70 37.46 6.58
CA THR A 200 3.72 36.14 7.23
C THR A 200 5.08 35.43 7.14
N ASP A 201 5.91 35.76 6.13
CA ASP A 201 7.29 35.28 6.03
C ASP A 201 8.17 35.77 7.19
N GLU A 202 7.96 37.02 7.64
CA GLU A 202 8.67 37.57 8.80
C GLU A 202 8.23 36.84 10.08
N VAL A 203 6.95 36.47 10.19
CA VAL A 203 6.43 35.66 11.28
C VAL A 203 7.10 34.28 11.30
N ALA A 204 7.13 33.59 10.15
CA ALA A 204 7.77 32.29 10.01
C ALA A 204 9.25 32.33 10.39
N ALA A 205 9.97 33.36 9.95
CA ALA A 205 11.39 33.55 10.26
C ALA A 205 11.64 33.77 11.75
N ARG A 206 10.83 34.59 12.42
CA ARG A 206 11.00 34.86 13.87
C ARG A 206 10.60 33.68 14.73
N VAL A 207 9.54 32.96 14.38
CA VAL A 207 9.14 31.75 15.11
C VAL A 207 10.19 30.65 14.93
N ARG A 208 10.76 30.50 13.72
CA ARG A 208 11.91 29.63 13.49
C ARG A 208 13.08 29.96 14.43
N ASP A 209 13.43 31.24 14.55
CA ASP A 209 14.55 31.67 15.39
C ASP A 209 14.27 31.40 16.88
N LEU A 210 13.03 31.56 17.34
CA LEU A 210 12.64 31.20 18.71
C LEU A 210 12.75 29.69 18.98
N ILE A 211 12.33 28.85 18.02
CA ILE A 211 12.43 27.38 18.14
C ILE A 211 13.90 26.94 18.19
N ASN A 212 14.73 27.47 17.28
CA ASN A 212 16.13 27.05 17.16
C ASN A 212 17.04 27.56 18.29
N ASN A 213 16.66 28.65 18.96
CA ASN A 213 17.44 29.26 20.05
C ASN A 213 16.71 29.14 21.39
N GLN A 214 15.84 28.15 21.55
CA GLN A 214 15.16 27.92 22.81
C GLN A 214 16.15 27.45 23.89
N SER A 215 15.99 27.98 25.11
CA SER A 215 16.68 27.49 26.30
C SER A 215 15.81 26.49 27.09
N ASP A 216 16.46 25.51 27.72
CA ASP A 216 15.84 24.54 28.63
C ASP A 216 15.10 25.23 29.78
N VAL A 217 15.62 26.37 30.23
CA VAL A 217 14.97 27.22 31.22
C VAL A 217 14.14 28.28 30.49
N LEU A 218 12.84 28.35 30.80
CA LEU A 218 11.93 29.26 30.12
C LEU A 218 12.31 30.74 30.27
N SER A 219 12.79 31.15 31.45
CA SER A 219 13.24 32.54 31.70
C SER A 219 14.43 32.95 30.85
N ASP A 220 15.21 31.99 30.38
CA ASP A 220 16.45 32.21 29.65
C ASP A 220 16.22 32.10 28.13
N SER A 221 14.98 31.84 27.71
CA SER A 221 14.61 31.75 26.30
C SER A 221 14.58 33.14 25.65
N GLN A 222 15.11 33.23 24.44
CA GLN A 222 15.20 34.50 23.72
C GLN A 222 13.80 35.11 23.48
N SER A 223 13.71 36.43 23.65
CA SER A 223 12.54 37.21 23.24
C SER A 223 12.97 38.36 22.33
N TYR A 224 12.11 38.72 21.39
CA TYR A 224 12.32 39.81 20.45
C TYR A 224 11.20 40.84 20.62
N GLU A 225 11.57 42.09 20.79
CA GLU A 225 10.61 43.19 20.83
C GLU A 225 11.15 44.36 20.00
N THR A 226 10.41 44.72 18.96
CA THR A 226 10.74 45.82 18.05
C THR A 226 9.58 46.81 17.98
N SER A 227 9.72 47.84 17.15
CA SER A 227 8.62 48.73 16.78
C SER A 227 7.55 48.02 15.94
N GLN A 228 7.89 46.90 15.29
CA GLN A 228 7.00 46.19 14.35
C GLN A 228 6.33 44.95 14.94
N TYR A 229 6.98 44.25 15.87
CA TYR A 229 6.44 43.02 16.44
C TYR A 229 6.99 42.73 17.84
N LYS A 230 6.35 41.77 18.52
CA LYS A 230 6.83 41.13 19.74
C LYS A 230 6.75 39.61 19.58
N ALA A 231 7.84 38.90 19.85
CA ALA A 231 7.90 37.44 19.73
C ALA A 231 8.60 36.84 20.95
N PHE A 232 8.00 35.84 21.59
CA PHE A 232 8.52 35.25 22.82
C PHE A 232 8.02 33.81 23.03
N VAL A 233 8.65 33.08 23.94
CA VAL A 233 8.25 31.74 24.36
C VAL A 233 7.59 31.81 25.73
N ARG A 234 6.50 31.06 25.92
CA ARG A 234 5.86 30.85 27.22
C ARG A 234 5.53 29.37 27.44
N GLY A 235 5.19 28.99 28.67
CA GLY A 235 4.67 27.65 28.93
C GLY A 235 3.32 27.46 28.25
N SER A 236 3.04 26.25 27.74
CA SER A 236 1.75 25.98 27.09
C SER A 236 0.59 26.10 28.08
N GLY A 237 -0.44 26.84 27.70
CA GLY A 237 -1.72 26.90 28.42
C GLY A 237 -2.74 25.88 27.94
N SER A 238 -2.44 25.19 26.82
CA SER A 238 -3.36 24.30 26.10
C SER A 238 -2.95 22.83 26.11
N SER A 239 -1.66 22.50 26.31
CA SER A 239 -1.17 21.12 26.44
C SER A 239 -1.00 20.72 27.90
N SER A 240 -1.45 19.52 28.27
CA SER A 240 -1.23 18.92 29.59
C SER A 240 0.18 18.31 29.74
N LEU A 241 0.97 18.31 28.67
CA LEU A 241 2.32 17.75 28.64
C LEU A 241 3.35 18.79 29.08
N ALA A 242 4.22 18.38 30.00
CA ALA A 242 5.37 19.19 30.40
C ALA A 242 6.42 19.24 29.27
N TYR A 243 7.17 20.34 29.23
CA TYR A 243 8.32 20.49 28.33
C TYR A 243 9.34 19.37 28.56
N ASP A 244 9.70 18.64 27.50
CA ASP A 244 10.74 17.61 27.53
C ASP A 244 12.04 18.16 26.90
N PRO A 245 13.11 18.42 27.67
CA PRO A 245 14.39 18.88 27.14
C PRO A 245 15.13 17.83 26.30
N ALA A 246 14.73 16.55 26.39
CA ALA A 246 15.31 15.49 25.55
C ALA A 246 14.76 15.49 24.11
N VAL A 247 13.75 16.31 23.83
CA VAL A 247 13.17 16.49 22.50
C VAL A 247 13.83 17.72 21.86
N ASP A 248 14.92 17.48 21.14
CA ASP A 248 15.62 18.52 20.37
C ASP A 248 14.81 18.87 19.11
N LEU A 249 14.37 20.11 18.99
CA LEU A 249 13.56 20.63 17.90
C LEU A 249 14.40 21.54 17.01
N ALA A 250 14.28 21.36 15.69
CA ALA A 250 14.86 22.28 14.72
C ALA A 250 13.79 22.75 13.73
N ALA A 251 13.73 24.04 13.47
CA ALA A 251 12.81 24.67 12.54
C ALA A 251 13.53 25.24 11.31
N ALA A 252 12.84 25.20 10.17
CA ALA A 252 13.24 25.83 8.91
C ALA A 252 12.01 26.47 8.24
N VAL A 253 12.23 27.48 7.39
CA VAL A 253 11.17 28.06 6.55
C VAL A 253 11.28 27.46 5.15
N SER A 254 10.19 26.93 4.62
CA SER A 254 10.13 26.31 3.30
C SER A 254 10.20 27.37 2.19
N SER A 255 10.43 26.94 0.95
CA SER A 255 10.38 27.83 -0.23
C SER A 255 9.04 28.53 -0.42
N ASN A 256 7.98 28.03 0.24
CA ASN A 256 6.62 28.55 0.15
C ASN A 256 6.24 29.43 1.35
N GLY A 257 7.21 29.80 2.20
CA GLY A 257 6.97 30.62 3.40
C GLY A 257 6.39 29.84 4.59
N GLU A 258 6.31 28.51 4.52
CA GLU A 258 5.75 27.69 5.59
C GLU A 258 6.80 27.34 6.65
N LEU A 259 6.37 27.26 7.91
CA LEU A 259 7.24 26.87 9.01
C LEU A 259 7.27 25.34 9.12
N VAL A 260 8.44 24.74 8.95
CA VAL A 260 8.68 23.31 9.05
C VAL A 260 9.49 23.04 10.32
N VAL A 261 8.88 22.34 11.27
CA VAL A 261 9.53 21.92 12.52
C VAL A 261 9.88 20.44 12.42
N THR A 262 11.07 20.09 12.88
CA THR A 262 11.61 18.73 12.83
C THR A 262 12.15 18.34 14.21
N GLY A 263 11.62 17.26 14.78
CA GLY A 263 12.10 16.71 16.05
C GLY A 263 13.31 15.80 15.90
N ALA A 264 14.00 15.51 17.00
CA ALA A 264 15.09 14.55 17.03
C ALA A 264 14.64 13.17 16.51
N VAL A 265 15.60 12.43 15.95
CA VAL A 265 15.34 11.07 15.44
C VAL A 265 14.81 10.18 16.56
N GLY A 266 13.65 9.55 16.33
CA GLY A 266 13.05 8.63 17.30
C GLY A 266 12.34 9.29 18.49
N LYS A 267 12.20 10.63 18.49
CA LYS A 267 11.41 11.36 19.49
C LYS A 267 10.16 11.94 18.85
N THR A 268 9.02 11.72 19.51
CA THR A 268 7.78 12.38 19.15
C THR A 268 7.57 13.65 19.95
N TYR A 269 6.99 14.67 19.34
CA TYR A 269 6.60 15.91 20.02
C TYR A 269 5.16 16.27 19.69
N ASP A 270 4.49 16.87 20.67
CA ASP A 270 3.13 17.41 20.55
C ASP A 270 3.17 18.74 19.78
N ALA A 271 2.29 18.90 18.78
CA ALA A 271 2.31 19.99 17.79
C ALA A 271 0.98 20.22 17.08
#